data_AF-A0A542IW54-F1
#
_entry.id   AF-A0A542IW54-F1
#
_cell.length_a   1.000
_cell.length_b   1.000
_cell.length_c   1.000
_cell.angle_alpha   90.00
_cell.angle_beta   90.00
_cell.angle_gamma   90.00
#
_symmetry.space_group_name_H-M   'P 1'
#
loop_
_entity.id
_entity.type
_entity.pdbx_description
1 polymer ?
#
loop_
_entity_poly.entity_id
_entity_poly.type
_entity_poly.pdbx_seq_one_letter_code
_entity_poly.pdbx_strand_id
1 'polypeptide(L)'
;MGSQLAGADLQQEMLRVSQVTQLAERVGACVGRGEEVLNSFRDIQLLQWESPAGRAYRDAVLLQSAALRRALEALVEARAAVERHSQKTLTAGCTYPGPR
;
A
#
# COMPACT_ATOMS: atom_id res chain seq x y z
N MET A 1 29.47 -3.16 -28.30
CA MET A 1 29.35 -3.68 -26.93
C MET A 1 28.50 -2.77 -26.01
N GLY A 2 28.66 -1.44 -26.01
CA GLY A 2 27.91 -0.55 -25.10
C GLY A 2 26.37 -0.48 -25.31
N SER A 3 25.88 -0.62 -26.54
CA SER A 3 24.44 -0.54 -26.82
C SER A 3 23.62 -1.75 -26.32
N GLN A 4 24.26 -2.92 -26.15
CA GLN A 4 23.60 -4.12 -25.60
C GLN A 4 23.50 -4.08 -24.07
N LEU A 5 24.52 -3.51 -23.41
CA LEU A 5 24.52 -3.28 -21.96
C LEU A 5 23.42 -2.27 -21.56
N ALA A 6 23.32 -1.15 -22.28
CA ALA A 6 22.25 -0.17 -22.06
C ALA A 6 20.84 -0.75 -22.28
N GLY A 7 20.67 -1.67 -23.24
CA GLY A 7 19.40 -2.37 -23.45
C GLY A 7 19.04 -3.34 -22.33
N ALA A 8 20.02 -4.05 -21.77
CA ALA A 8 19.82 -4.96 -20.64
C ALA A 8 19.46 -4.20 -19.35
N ASP A 9 20.11 -3.06 -19.11
CA ASP A 9 19.83 -2.19 -17.95
C ASP A 9 18.40 -1.62 -18.01
N LEU A 10 17.98 -1.11 -19.16
CA LEU A 10 16.60 -0.66 -19.39
C LEU A 10 15.57 -1.77 -19.18
N GLN A 11 15.86 -2.99 -19.65
CA GLN A 11 14.96 -4.13 -19.48
C GLN A 11 14.86 -4.55 -18.00
N GLN A 12 15.95 -4.49 -17.23
CA GLN A 12 15.91 -4.70 -15.78
C GLN A 12 15.12 -3.61 -15.05
N GLU A 13 15.26 -2.34 -15.43
CA GLU A 13 14.49 -1.24 -14.86
C GLU A 13 12.99 -1.38 -15.13
N MET A 14 12.60 -1.74 -16.35
CA MET A 14 11.21 -1.99 -16.71
C MET A 14 10.61 -3.14 -15.88
N LEU A 15 11.35 -4.23 -15.68
CA LEU A 15 10.93 -5.35 -14.82
C LEU A 15 10.77 -4.92 -13.35
N ARG A 16 11.68 -4.09 -12.85
CA ARG A 16 11.60 -3.56 -11.48
C ARG A 16 10.35 -2.70 -11.31
N VAL A 17 10.03 -1.87 -12.30
CA VAL A 17 8.85 -1.00 -12.28
C VAL A 17 7.58 -1.84 -12.31
N SER A 18 7.50 -2.86 -13.17
CA SER A 18 6.32 -3.72 -13.20
C SER A 18 6.11 -4.45 -11.87
N GLN A 19 7.18 -4.92 -11.23
CA GLN A 19 7.11 -5.54 -9.89
C GLN A 19 6.63 -4.54 -8.83
N VAL A 20 7.11 -3.30 -8.87
CA VAL A 20 6.67 -2.24 -7.96
C VAL A 20 5.20 -1.89 -8.16
N THR A 21 4.74 -1.76 -9.40
CA THR A 21 3.33 -1.52 -9.72
C THR A 21 2.45 -2.66 -9.20
N GLN A 22 2.83 -3.91 -9.44
CA GLN A 22 2.10 -5.07 -8.94
C GLN A 22 2.04 -5.11 -7.40
N LEU A 23 3.13 -4.74 -6.72
CA LEU A 23 3.13 -4.60 -5.26
C LEU A 23 2.14 -3.52 -4.81
N ALA A 24 2.14 -2.37 -5.48
CA ALA A 24 1.22 -1.27 -5.16
C ALA A 24 -0.25 -1.67 -5.35
N GLU A 25 -0.58 -2.43 -6.39
CA GLU A 25 -1.92 -3.00 -6.60
C GLU A 25 -2.31 -3.96 -5.47
N ARG A 26 -1.40 -4.85 -5.06
CA ARG A 26 -1.63 -5.78 -3.95
C ARG A 26 -1.86 -5.06 -2.63
N VAL A 27 -1.12 -3.98 -2.38
CA VAL A 27 -1.33 -3.11 -1.21
C VAL A 27 -2.70 -2.43 -1.31
N GLY A 28 -3.07 -1.90 -2.48
CA GLY A 28 -4.41 -1.33 -2.70
C GLY A 28 -5.54 -2.33 -2.41
N ALA A 29 -5.42 -3.56 -2.89
CA ALA A 29 -6.38 -4.63 -2.60
C ALA A 29 -6.42 -5.00 -1.10
N CYS A 30 -5.28 -4.94 -0.41
CA CYS A 30 -5.22 -5.14 1.04
C CYS A 30 -5.92 -4.01 1.80
N VAL A 31 -5.77 -2.76 1.35
CA VAL A 31 -6.46 -1.61 1.93
C VAL A 31 -7.97 -1.75 1.76
N GLY A 32 -8.46 -2.07 0.56
CA GLY A 32 -9.89 -2.29 0.31
C GLY A 32 -10.49 -3.37 1.22
N ARG A 33 -9.82 -4.53 1.35
CA ARG A 33 -10.28 -5.58 2.31
C ARG A 33 -10.26 -5.11 3.76
N GLY A 34 -9.31 -4.26 4.15
CA GLY A 34 -9.28 -3.67 5.48
C GLY A 34 -10.42 -2.69 5.73
N GLU A 35 -10.81 -1.91 4.72
CA GLU A 35 -11.98 -1.04 4.77
C GLU A 35 -13.29 -1.83 4.92
N GLU A 36 -13.40 -2.99 4.25
CA GLU A 36 -14.52 -3.92 4.45
C GLU A 36 -14.61 -4.38 5.92
N VAL A 37 -13.48 -4.73 6.54
CA VAL A 37 -13.44 -5.10 7.97
C VAL A 37 -13.83 -3.92 8.87
N LEU A 38 -13.39 -2.70 8.56
CA LEU A 38 -13.80 -1.50 9.29
C LEU A 38 -15.31 -1.25 9.20
N ASN A 39 -15.92 -1.52 8.04
CA ASN A 39 -17.37 -1.45 7.87
C ASN A 39 -18.06 -2.49 8.77
N SER A 40 -17.58 -3.74 8.82
CA SER A 40 -18.12 -4.75 9.74
C SER A 40 -17.96 -4.36 11.22
N PHE A 41 -16.87 -3.70 11.60
CA PHE A 41 -16.72 -3.16 12.96
C PHE A 41 -17.75 -2.07 13.26
N ARG A 42 -18.08 -1.21 12.28
CA ARG A 42 -19.15 -0.23 12.43
C ARG A 42 -20.50 -0.90 12.67
N ASP A 43 -20.79 -1.99 11.95
CA ASP A 43 -22.05 -2.73 12.14
C ASP A 43 -22.19 -3.28 13.57
N ILE A 44 -21.09 -3.78 14.15
CA ILE A 44 -21.06 -4.22 15.55
C ILE A 44 -21.44 -3.08 16.52
N GLN A 45 -21.02 -1.84 16.22
CA GLN A 45 -21.32 -0.67 17.06
C GLN A 45 -22.79 -0.24 17.01
N LEU A 46 -23.52 -0.61 15.95
CA LEU A 46 -24.94 -0.29 15.77
C LEU A 46 -25.89 -1.26 16.47
N LEU A 47 -25.38 -2.44 16.85
CA LEU A 47 -26.14 -3.42 17.63
C LEU A 47 -26.44 -2.86 19.03
N GLN A 48 -27.59 -3.23 19.60
CA GLN A 48 -27.96 -2.88 20.97
C GLN A 48 -27.38 -3.92 21.95
N TRP A 49 -26.48 -3.47 22.82
CA TRP A 49 -25.85 -4.31 23.84
C TRP A 49 -26.09 -3.70 25.23
N GLU A 50 -26.92 -4.35 26.04
CA GLU A 50 -27.26 -3.85 27.37
C GLU A 50 -26.46 -4.50 28.50
N SER A 51 -25.82 -5.64 28.24
CA SER A 51 -25.02 -6.35 29.24
C SER A 51 -23.64 -5.70 29.44
N PRO A 52 -23.03 -5.80 30.64
CA PRO A 52 -21.66 -5.37 30.87
C PRO A 52 -20.64 -6.02 29.92
N ALA A 53 -20.81 -7.32 29.65
CA ALA A 53 -19.98 -8.05 28.70
C ALA A 53 -20.09 -7.48 27.27
N GLY A 54 -21.29 -7.10 26.86
CA GLY A 54 -21.54 -6.49 25.55
C GLY A 54 -20.90 -5.12 25.39
N ARG A 55 -20.97 -4.28 26.42
CA ARG A 55 -20.26 -2.99 26.43
C ARG A 55 -18.75 -3.17 26.33
N ALA A 56 -18.17 -4.08 27.12
CA ALA A 56 -16.74 -4.37 27.08
C ALA A 56 -16.29 -4.87 25.69
N TYR A 57 -17.09 -5.72 25.04
CA TYR A 57 -16.82 -6.16 23.67
C TYR A 57 -16.82 -5.01 22.67
N ARG A 58 -17.82 -4.11 22.75
CA ARG A 58 -17.87 -2.91 21.89
C ARG A 58 -16.66 -2.02 22.07
N ASP A 59 -16.21 -1.80 23.30
CA ASP A 59 -15.01 -0.99 23.60
C ASP A 59 -13.75 -1.61 23.00
N ALA A 60 -13.61 -2.94 23.09
CA ALA A 60 -12.52 -3.65 22.44
C ALA A 60 -12.55 -3.50 20.92
N VAL A 61 -13.72 -3.62 20.28
CA VAL A 61 -13.88 -3.42 18.83
C VAL A 61 -13.57 -1.98 18.43
N LEU A 62 -13.95 -0.98 19.24
CA LEU A 62 -13.59 0.42 18.99
C LEU A 62 -12.07 0.60 18.97
N LEU A 63 -11.35 0.03 19.93
CA LEU A 63 -9.88 0.08 19.98
C LEU A 63 -9.25 -0.58 18.73
N GLN A 64 -9.74 -1.76 18.34
CA GLN A 64 -9.26 -2.46 17.15
C GLN A 64 -9.56 -1.67 15.87
N SER A 65 -10.72 -1.02 15.77
CA SER A 65 -11.06 -0.17 14.63
C SER A 65 -10.09 1.01 14.49
N ALA A 66 -9.69 1.63 15.61
CA ALA A 66 -8.73 2.73 15.61
C ALA A 66 -7.31 2.28 15.27
N ALA A 67 -6.91 1.07 15.69
CA ALA A 67 -5.63 0.49 15.29
C ALA A 67 -5.61 0.14 13.79
N LEU A 68 -6.67 -0.48 13.28
CA LEU A 68 -6.79 -0.84 11.87
C LEU A 68 -6.79 0.39 10.96
N ARG A 69 -7.53 1.46 11.29
CA ARG A 69 -7.50 2.72 10.52
C ARG A 69 -6.08 3.26 10.35
N ARG A 70 -5.33 3.37 11.45
CA ARG A 70 -3.93 3.84 11.42
C ARG A 70 -3.03 2.94 10.57
N ALA A 71 -3.24 1.62 10.62
CA ALA A 71 -2.49 0.69 9.78
C ALA A 71 -2.80 0.88 8.29
N LEU A 72 -4.08 1.10 7.94
CA LEU A 72 -4.48 1.36 6.56
C LEU A 72 -3.93 2.68 6.03
N GLU A 73 -3.98 3.74 6.83
CA GLU A 73 -3.36 5.03 6.50
C GLU A 73 -1.85 4.85 6.19
N ALA A 74 -1.13 4.15 7.06
CA ALA A 74 0.29 3.86 6.85
C ALA A 74 0.55 3.03 5.57
N LEU A 75 -0.33 2.07 5.23
CA LEU A 75 -0.22 1.30 3.99
C LEU A 75 -0.44 2.17 2.74
N VAL A 76 -1.40 3.10 2.80
CA VAL A 76 -1.64 4.07 1.71
C VAL A 76 -0.44 4.97 1.50
N GLU A 77 0.14 5.50 2.58
CA GLU A 77 1.34 6.32 2.51
C GLU A 77 2.55 5.55 1.97
N ALA A 78 2.76 4.32 2.45
CA ALA A 78 3.82 3.44 1.97
C ALA A 78 3.69 3.13 0.48
N ARG A 79 2.48 2.83 0.01
CA ARG A 79 2.18 2.62 -1.41
C ARG A 79 2.57 3.86 -2.23
N ALA A 80 2.10 5.03 -1.82
CA ALA A 80 2.41 6.28 -2.52
C ALA A 80 3.92 6.60 -2.53
N ALA A 81 4.64 6.28 -1.45
CA ALA A 81 6.09 6.46 -1.39
C ALA A 81 6.84 5.54 -2.35
N VAL A 82 6.42 4.28 -2.43
CA VAL A 82 7.00 3.28 -3.33
C VAL A 82 6.76 3.65 -4.80
N GLU A 83 5.55 4.08 -5.18
CA GLU A 83 5.24 4.52 -6.54
C GLU A 83 6.03 5.78 -6.93
N ARG A 84 6.17 6.75 -6.03
CA ARG A 84 7.02 7.93 -6.27
C ARG A 84 8.48 7.56 -6.44
N HIS A 85 8.98 6.57 -5.69
CA HIS A 85 10.36 6.13 -5.81
C HIS A 85 10.62 5.45 -7.16
N SER A 86 9.73 4.56 -7.61
CA SER A 86 9.90 3.88 -8.91
C SER A 86 9.88 4.82 -10.10
N GLN A 87 9.00 5.83 -10.07
CA GLN A 87 8.94 6.87 -11.11
C GLN A 87 10.24 7.69 -11.15
N LYS A 88 10.78 8.08 -9.99
CA LYS A 88 12.06 8.81 -9.91
C LYS A 88 13.25 7.99 -10.41
N THR A 89 13.28 6.69 -10.12
CA THR A 89 14.37 5.83 -10.61
C THR A 89 14.32 5.66 -12.13
N LEU A 90 13.12 5.53 -12.71
CA LEU A 90 12.96 5.47 -14.16
C LEU A 90 13.41 6.74 -14.88
N THR A 91 13.01 7.92 -14.38
CA THR A 91 13.38 9.19 -15.02
C THR A 91 14.88 9.48 -14.89
N ALA A 92 15.52 9.06 -13.79
CA ALA A 92 16.97 9.15 -13.65
C ALA A 92 17.72 8.28 -14.68
N GLY A 93 17.26 7.06 -14.96
CA GLY A 93 17.84 6.18 -15.98
C GLY A 93 17.75 6.78 -17.40
N CYS A 94 16.63 7.41 -17.74
CA CYS A 94 16.44 8.07 -19.04
C CYS A 94 17.28 9.35 -19.23
N THR A 95 17.85 9.92 -18.17
CA THR A 95 18.57 11.20 -18.22
C THR A 95 20.08 11.02 -18.39
N TYR A 96 20.63 9.80 -18.45
CA TYR A 96 22.08 9.59 -18.58
C TYR A 96 22.63 10.13 -19.92
N PRO A 97 23.41 11.24 -19.92
CA PRO A 97 24.15 11.68 -21.09
C PRO A 97 25.46 10.90 -21.12
N GLY A 98 25.68 10.08 -22.16
CA GLY A 98 26.93 9.35 -22.33
C GLY A 98 28.17 10.26 -22.26
N PRO A 99 29.35 9.72 -21.87
CA PRO A 99 30.56 10.51 -21.76
C PRO A 99 30.97 11.03 -23.16
N ARG A 100 31.31 12.32 -23.24
CA ARG A 100 31.85 12.98 -24.43
C ARG A 100 33.22 12.43 -24.81
#